data_AF-A0A8T3SDH7-F1
#
_entry.id   AF-A0A8T3SDH7-F1
#
_cell.length_a   1.000
_cell.length_b   1.000
_cell.length_c   1.000
_cell.angle_alpha   90.00
_cell.angle_beta   90.00
_cell.angle_gamma   90.00
#
_symmetry.space_group_name_H-M   'P 1'
#
loop_
_entity.id
_entity.type
_entity.pdbx_description
1 polymer ?
#
loop_
_entity_poly.entity_id
_entity_poly.type
_entity_poly.pdbx_seq_one_letter_code
_entity_poly.pdbx_strand_id
1 'polypeptide(L)'
;MSEIKFTVDEKTGRLDVTIDTARLHLESINTTYCDDIVKLCNDPVVMMKNADGLPWSIEDTKHMVVYWAAQWNRNNPLSDFAVSKNDGGKEFIGIVGLVHTPYPGEADVGYLFNKSAWGQRYGTEAVSALVKEYVPEIIKHNYQIGGEPLSVLTADAHTDNVASVKILEGVGLKKVAEKNKYGYPHFFFSMKTADLVKPTISAEKDFQPTRLSA
;
A
#
# COMPACT_ATOMS: atom_id res chain seq x y z
N MET A 1 5.37 -14.15 -5.28
CA MET A 1 5.32 -13.04 -6.23
C MET A 1 3.88 -12.85 -6.60
N SER A 2 3.42 -11.62 -6.47
CA SER A 2 2.09 -11.18 -6.81
C SER A 2 1.99 -10.94 -8.31
N GLU A 3 0.81 -11.17 -8.90
CA GLU A 3 0.53 -10.80 -10.28
C GLU A 3 -0.03 -9.37 -10.30
N ILE A 4 0.69 -8.44 -10.92
CA ILE A 4 0.30 -7.02 -11.00
C ILE A 4 -0.07 -6.68 -12.44
N LYS A 5 -1.23 -6.06 -12.64
CA LYS A 5 -1.71 -5.62 -13.95
C LYS A 5 -2.04 -4.14 -13.90
N PHE A 6 -1.54 -3.39 -14.87
CA PHE A 6 -1.92 -2.00 -15.14
C PHE A 6 -2.68 -1.97 -16.47
N THR A 7 -3.87 -1.39 -16.47
CA THR A 7 -4.67 -1.16 -17.69
C THR A 7 -5.17 0.27 -17.66
N VAL A 8 -5.10 0.96 -18.79
CA VAL A 8 -5.71 2.29 -18.92
C VAL A 8 -6.94 2.14 -19.79
N ASP A 9 -8.11 2.51 -19.26
CA ASP A 9 -9.34 2.55 -20.04
C ASP A 9 -9.22 3.66 -21.10
N GLU A 10 -9.23 3.28 -22.38
CA GLU A 10 -8.99 4.18 -23.50
C GLU A 10 -10.02 5.31 -23.64
N LYS A 11 -11.23 5.14 -23.09
CA LYS A 11 -12.32 6.11 -23.21
C LYS A 11 -12.29 7.14 -22.09
N THR A 12 -11.97 6.70 -20.88
CA THR A 12 -12.04 7.50 -19.66
C THR A 12 -10.67 8.00 -19.21
N GLY A 13 -9.59 7.36 -19.66
CA GLY A 13 -8.23 7.61 -19.19
C GLY A 13 -7.98 7.09 -17.76
N ARG A 14 -8.94 6.35 -17.19
CA ARG A 14 -8.81 5.76 -15.87
C ARG A 14 -7.72 4.69 -15.87
N LEU A 15 -6.86 4.74 -14.86
CA LEU A 15 -5.93 3.68 -14.55
C LEU A 15 -6.60 2.64 -13.66
N ASP A 16 -6.72 1.42 -14.18
CA ASP A 16 -7.15 0.23 -13.45
C ASP A 16 -5.92 -0.60 -13.09
N VAL A 17 -5.74 -0.85 -11.80
CA VAL A 17 -4.65 -1.70 -11.30
C VAL A 17 -5.23 -2.84 -10.47
N THR A 18 -4.77 -4.06 -10.73
CA THR A 18 -5.01 -5.21 -9.86
C THR A 18 -3.70 -5.81 -9.36
N ILE A 19 -3.69 -6.29 -8.12
CA ILE A 19 -2.59 -7.04 -7.52
C ILE A 19 -3.17 -8.32 -6.91
N ASP A 20 -2.86 -9.46 -7.51
CA ASP A 20 -3.24 -10.77 -7.01
C ASP A 20 -2.09 -11.40 -6.22
N THR A 21 -2.35 -11.65 -4.96
CA THR A 21 -1.45 -12.39 -4.05
C THR A 21 -1.94 -13.82 -3.87
N ALA A 22 -1.29 -14.59 -2.99
CA ALA A 22 -1.71 -15.96 -2.72
C ALA A 22 -3.12 -16.03 -2.10
N ARG A 23 -3.54 -15.02 -1.33
CA ARG A 23 -4.83 -15.04 -0.62
C ARG A 23 -5.68 -13.81 -0.82
N LEU A 24 -5.15 -12.76 -1.44
CA LEU A 24 -5.81 -11.45 -1.59
C LEU A 24 -5.85 -11.00 -3.04
N HIS A 25 -6.97 -10.38 -3.40
CA HIS A 25 -7.16 -9.59 -4.61
C HIS A 25 -7.22 -8.11 -4.18
N LEU A 26 -6.29 -7.30 -4.69
CA LEU A 26 -6.31 -5.85 -4.50
C LEU A 26 -6.72 -5.22 -5.82
N GLU A 27 -7.65 -4.27 -5.80
CA GLU A 27 -8.06 -3.54 -7.00
C GLU A 27 -8.23 -2.04 -6.75
N SER A 28 -7.87 -1.23 -7.75
CA SER A 28 -7.99 0.23 -7.70
C SER A 28 -9.42 0.66 -7.32
N ILE A 29 -9.56 1.39 -6.20
CA ILE A 29 -10.88 1.79 -5.68
C ILE A 29 -11.67 2.58 -6.72
N ASN A 30 -12.96 2.28 -6.77
CA ASN A 30 -13.97 3.14 -7.37
C ASN A 30 -15.15 3.30 -6.41
N THR A 31 -16.15 4.08 -6.79
CA THR A 31 -17.27 4.44 -5.90
C THR A 31 -18.18 3.28 -5.51
N THR A 32 -18.08 2.10 -6.14
CA THR A 32 -18.86 0.91 -5.74
C THR A 32 -18.45 0.35 -4.38
N TYR A 33 -17.23 0.64 -3.89
CA TYR A 33 -16.77 0.25 -2.54
C TYR A 33 -17.27 1.16 -1.43
N CYS A 34 -18.04 2.19 -1.75
CA CYS A 34 -18.44 3.22 -0.80
C CYS A 34 -19.11 2.64 0.45
N ASP A 35 -20.08 1.74 0.28
CA ASP A 35 -20.81 1.15 1.40
C ASP A 35 -19.90 0.28 2.29
N ASP A 36 -18.94 -0.43 1.71
CA ASP A 36 -18.02 -1.29 2.46
C ASP A 36 -16.97 -0.48 3.21
N ILE A 37 -16.47 0.60 2.60
CA ILE A 37 -15.52 1.52 3.23
C ILE A 37 -16.22 2.35 4.32
N VAL A 38 -17.47 2.76 4.13
CA VAL A 38 -18.28 3.40 5.18
C VAL A 38 -18.41 2.48 6.39
N LYS A 39 -18.69 1.19 6.20
CA LYS A 39 -18.72 0.22 7.32
C LYS A 39 -17.36 0.11 8.00
N LEU A 40 -16.27 0.02 7.22
CA LEU A 40 -14.90 -0.10 7.74
C LEU A 40 -14.50 1.12 8.59
N CYS A 41 -14.69 2.34 8.06
CA CYS A 41 -14.26 3.58 8.71
C CYS A 41 -15.22 4.07 9.80
N ASN A 42 -16.44 3.52 9.87
CA ASN A 42 -17.38 3.83 10.94
C ASN A 42 -17.28 2.83 12.13
N ASP A 43 -16.56 1.72 11.98
CA ASP A 43 -16.32 0.77 13.08
C ASP A 43 -15.32 1.35 14.11
N PRO A 44 -15.75 1.65 15.35
CA PRO A 44 -14.87 2.21 16.37
C PRO A 44 -13.74 1.27 16.78
N VAL A 45 -13.92 -0.05 16.65
CA VAL A 45 -12.85 -1.01 16.95
C VAL A 45 -11.78 -0.98 15.86
N VAL A 46 -12.15 -0.80 14.60
CA VAL A 46 -11.17 -0.65 13.52
C VAL A 46 -10.42 0.67 13.65
N MET A 47 -11.15 1.75 13.96
CA MET A 47 -10.61 3.11 13.96
C MET A 47 -9.89 3.52 15.24
N MET A 48 -10.03 2.77 16.34
CA MET A 48 -9.46 3.15 17.65
C MET A 48 -7.94 3.45 17.64
N LYS A 49 -7.19 2.92 16.68
CA LYS A 49 -5.73 3.11 16.52
C LYS A 49 -5.35 3.77 15.20
N ASN A 50 -6.32 4.39 14.54
CA ASN A 50 -6.15 5.17 13.33
C ASN A 50 -6.29 6.65 13.67
N ALA A 51 -5.37 7.50 13.21
CA ALA A 51 -5.40 8.94 13.41
C ALA A 51 -5.72 9.37 14.86
N ASP A 52 -6.87 9.98 15.13
CA ASP A 52 -7.34 10.43 16.45
C ASP A 52 -8.15 9.37 17.23
N GLY A 53 -8.23 8.15 16.71
CA GLY A 53 -8.99 7.05 17.29
C GLY A 53 -10.50 7.13 17.08
N LEU A 54 -10.99 8.14 16.34
CA LEU A 54 -12.41 8.35 16.13
C LEU A 54 -12.89 7.74 14.80
N PRO A 55 -14.07 7.11 14.77
CA PRO A 55 -14.71 6.74 13.51
C PRO A 55 -14.94 7.95 12.63
N TRP A 56 -14.78 7.76 11.33
CA TRP A 56 -15.15 8.79 10.36
C TRP A 56 -16.67 8.87 10.24
N SER A 57 -17.15 10.07 9.94
CA SER A 57 -18.54 10.24 9.55
C SER A 57 -18.79 9.56 8.19
N ILE A 58 -20.05 9.19 7.94
CA ILE A 58 -20.46 8.64 6.64
C ILE A 58 -20.11 9.62 5.51
N GLU A 59 -20.28 10.91 5.75
CA GLU A 59 -20.05 11.95 4.76
C GLU A 59 -18.55 12.13 4.46
N ASP A 60 -17.71 12.20 5.49
CA ASP A 60 -16.25 12.28 5.31
C ASP A 60 -15.71 11.05 4.59
N THR A 61 -16.23 9.86 4.93
CA THR A 61 -15.84 8.62 4.27
C THR A 61 -16.23 8.63 2.79
N LYS A 62 -17.44 9.08 2.45
CA LYS A 62 -17.89 9.24 1.06
C LYS A 62 -16.99 10.20 0.28
N HIS A 63 -16.64 11.34 0.88
CA HIS A 63 -15.71 12.29 0.27
C HIS A 63 -14.34 11.66 0.02
N MET A 64 -13.81 10.88 0.96
CA MET A 64 -12.54 10.18 0.78
C MET A 64 -12.59 9.14 -0.33
N VAL A 65 -13.66 8.33 -0.43
CA VAL A 65 -13.82 7.35 -1.51
C VAL A 65 -13.87 8.02 -2.89
N VAL A 66 -14.59 9.14 -3.00
CA VAL A 66 -14.63 9.94 -4.24
C VAL A 66 -13.25 10.50 -4.56
N TYR A 67 -12.52 11.00 -3.55
CA TYR A 67 -11.16 11.50 -3.72
C TYR A 67 -10.21 10.39 -4.22
N TRP A 68 -10.25 9.20 -3.62
CA TRP A 68 -9.43 8.07 -4.02
C TRP A 68 -9.74 7.59 -5.44
N ALA A 69 -11.02 7.43 -5.77
CA ALA A 69 -11.47 7.08 -7.11
C ALA A 69 -11.03 8.12 -8.15
N ALA A 70 -11.05 9.41 -7.79
CA ALA A 70 -10.60 10.48 -8.67
C ALA A 70 -9.10 10.42 -9.00
N GLN A 71 -8.26 9.84 -8.15
CA GLN A 71 -6.84 9.63 -8.46
C GLN A 71 -6.70 8.61 -9.61
N TRP A 72 -7.35 7.46 -9.49
CA TRP A 72 -7.36 6.44 -10.53
C TRP A 72 -7.90 6.98 -11.86
N ASN A 73 -8.99 7.76 -11.81
CA ASN A 73 -9.57 8.42 -13.00
C ASN A 73 -8.64 9.42 -13.68
N ARG A 74 -7.61 9.92 -12.98
CA ARG A 74 -6.62 10.86 -13.50
C ARG A 74 -5.29 10.17 -13.87
N ASN A 75 -5.31 8.85 -14.01
CA ASN A 75 -4.12 8.03 -14.24
C ASN A 75 -3.03 8.27 -13.16
N ASN A 76 -3.46 8.46 -11.91
CA ASN A 76 -2.58 8.68 -10.78
C ASN A 76 -2.53 7.43 -9.89
N PRO A 77 -1.37 6.74 -9.79
CA PRO A 77 -1.24 5.49 -9.06
C PRO A 77 -1.14 5.67 -7.52
N LEU A 78 -1.19 6.91 -7.02
CA LEU A 78 -1.22 7.22 -5.59
C LEU A 78 -2.66 7.30 -5.11
N SER A 79 -3.18 6.15 -4.74
CA SER A 79 -4.47 6.00 -4.12
C SER A 79 -4.59 4.66 -3.41
N ASP A 80 -5.74 4.46 -2.76
CA ASP A 80 -6.07 3.22 -2.08
C ASP A 80 -6.62 2.14 -3.03
N PHE A 81 -6.28 0.90 -2.72
CA PHE A 81 -6.84 -0.32 -3.25
C PHE A 81 -7.91 -0.86 -2.30
N ALA A 82 -8.99 -1.38 -2.85
CA ALA A 82 -9.88 -2.27 -2.12
C ALA A 82 -9.22 -3.64 -2.01
N VAL A 83 -9.27 -4.25 -0.83
CA VAL A 83 -8.70 -5.57 -0.57
C VAL A 83 -9.82 -6.57 -0.35
N SER A 84 -9.85 -7.61 -1.17
CA SER A 84 -10.77 -8.73 -1.03
C SER A 84 -10.03 -10.06 -0.88
N LYS A 85 -10.68 -11.06 -0.30
CA LYS A 85 -10.14 -12.44 -0.31
C LYS A 85 -10.16 -13.01 -1.73
N ASN A 86 -9.09 -13.72 -2.09
CA ASN A 86 -8.93 -14.41 -3.36
C ASN A 86 -9.29 -15.90 -3.22
N ASP A 87 -10.53 -16.18 -2.81
CA ASP A 87 -11.07 -17.53 -2.55
C ASP A 87 -12.37 -17.81 -3.33
N GLY A 88 -12.64 -17.01 -4.37
CA GLY A 88 -13.84 -17.11 -5.20
C GLY A 88 -15.05 -16.31 -4.69
N GLY A 89 -15.04 -15.86 -3.43
CA GLY A 89 -16.10 -15.03 -2.85
C GLY A 89 -15.91 -13.52 -2.99
N LYS A 90 -14.68 -13.05 -3.28
CA LYS A 90 -14.28 -11.64 -3.35
C LYS A 90 -14.76 -10.80 -2.15
N GLU A 91 -14.83 -11.40 -0.95
CA GLU A 91 -15.22 -10.71 0.28
C GLU A 91 -14.28 -9.53 0.56
N PHE A 92 -14.79 -8.30 0.60
CA PHE A 92 -14.05 -7.11 1.00
C PHE A 92 -13.60 -7.20 2.47
N ILE A 93 -12.33 -6.97 2.72
CA ILE A 93 -11.72 -7.08 4.05
C ILE A 93 -10.92 -5.86 4.49
N GLY A 94 -10.74 -4.85 3.62
CA GLY A 94 -9.98 -3.66 3.99
C GLY A 94 -9.53 -2.82 2.80
N ILE A 95 -8.67 -1.85 3.09
CA ILE A 95 -8.00 -0.97 2.15
C ILE A 95 -6.49 -0.93 2.43
N VAL A 96 -5.71 -0.69 1.39
CA VAL A 96 -4.25 -0.47 1.47
C VAL A 96 -3.83 0.41 0.30
N GLY A 97 -2.92 1.36 0.52
CA GLY A 97 -2.62 2.33 -0.52
C GLY A 97 -1.40 3.19 -0.27
N LEU A 98 -1.10 3.98 -1.29
CA LEU A 98 -0.14 5.07 -1.25
C LEU A 98 -0.92 6.39 -1.30
N VAL A 99 -0.78 7.20 -0.26
CA VAL A 99 -1.49 8.48 -0.11
C VAL A 99 -0.54 9.64 -0.40
N HIS A 100 -1.07 10.70 -1.00
CA HIS A 100 -0.31 11.92 -1.28
C HIS A 100 0.19 12.57 0.01
N THR A 101 1.42 13.05 -0.03
CA THR A 101 2.02 13.92 0.99
C THR A 101 2.22 15.33 0.38
N PRO A 102 2.48 16.37 1.19
CA PRO A 102 2.84 17.68 0.65
C PRO A 102 4.24 17.73 0.01
N TYR A 103 5.02 16.64 0.07
CA TYR A 103 6.40 16.61 -0.42
C TYR A 103 6.48 15.86 -1.78
N PRO A 104 7.01 16.49 -2.83
CA PRO A 104 7.27 15.81 -4.10
C PRO A 104 8.15 14.56 -3.93
N GLY A 105 7.85 13.51 -4.69
CA GLY A 105 8.57 12.24 -4.62
C GLY A 105 8.33 11.43 -3.34
N GLU A 106 7.39 11.83 -2.47
CA GLU A 106 7.06 11.13 -1.23
C GLU A 106 5.59 10.68 -1.21
N ALA A 107 5.36 9.44 -0.79
CA ALA A 107 4.03 8.87 -0.55
C ALA A 107 3.93 8.23 0.84
N ASP A 108 2.77 8.37 1.48
CA ASP A 108 2.48 7.75 2.77
C ASP A 108 1.80 6.38 2.58
N VAL A 109 2.23 5.37 3.34
CA VAL A 109 1.66 4.02 3.30
C VAL A 109 0.52 3.92 4.30
N GLY A 110 -0.71 3.87 3.79
CA GLY A 110 -1.94 3.73 4.58
C GLY A 110 -2.58 2.34 4.44
N TYR A 111 -3.24 1.87 5.49
CA TYR A 111 -4.08 0.66 5.43
C TYR A 111 -5.02 0.54 6.62
N LEU A 112 -6.20 -0.06 6.37
CA LEU A 112 -7.19 -0.43 7.38
C LEU A 112 -7.80 -1.77 7.00
N PHE A 113 -8.06 -2.62 7.99
CA PHE A 113 -8.66 -3.94 7.77
C PHE A 113 -9.82 -4.16 8.73
N ASN A 114 -10.86 -4.83 8.24
CA ASN A 114 -11.96 -5.31 9.06
C ASN A 114 -11.42 -6.14 10.22
N LYS A 115 -12.03 -5.99 11.41
CA LYS A 115 -11.63 -6.74 12.61
C LYS A 115 -11.60 -8.25 12.37
N SER A 116 -12.54 -8.77 11.56
CA SER A 116 -12.60 -10.19 11.20
C SER A 116 -11.35 -10.68 10.46
N ALA A 117 -10.60 -9.80 9.78
CA ALA A 117 -9.38 -10.12 9.05
C ALA A 117 -8.11 -10.03 9.91
N TRP A 118 -8.21 -9.58 11.17
CA TRP A 118 -7.06 -9.42 12.06
C TRP A 118 -6.53 -10.78 12.54
N GLY A 119 -5.24 -10.84 12.88
CA GLY A 119 -4.58 -12.07 13.34
C GLY A 119 -4.29 -13.11 12.24
N GLN A 120 -4.75 -12.89 11.00
CA GLN A 120 -4.62 -13.83 9.88
C GLN A 120 -3.50 -13.48 8.88
N ARG A 121 -2.68 -12.46 9.22
CA ARG A 121 -1.58 -11.93 8.39
C ARG A 121 -2.00 -11.31 7.06
N TYR A 122 -3.28 -10.99 6.85
CA TYR A 122 -3.72 -10.31 5.63
C TYR A 122 -3.11 -8.91 5.48
N GLY A 123 -3.04 -8.12 6.55
CA GLY A 123 -2.35 -6.82 6.51
C GLY A 123 -0.87 -6.94 6.14
N THR A 124 -0.17 -7.95 6.67
CA THR A 124 1.23 -8.22 6.30
C THR A 124 1.38 -8.55 4.81
N GLU A 125 0.50 -9.39 4.26
CA GLU A 125 0.52 -9.78 2.85
C GLU A 125 0.22 -8.59 1.94
N ALA A 126 -0.84 -7.83 2.24
CA ALA A 126 -1.27 -6.66 1.47
C ALA A 126 -0.21 -5.55 1.45
N VAL A 127 0.32 -5.18 2.62
CA VAL A 127 1.35 -4.12 2.72
C VAL A 127 2.67 -4.60 2.11
N SER A 128 3.00 -5.89 2.20
CA SER A 128 4.16 -6.44 1.50
C SER A 128 4.01 -6.37 -0.02
N ALA A 129 2.84 -6.72 -0.57
CA ALA A 129 2.58 -6.60 -2.00
C ALA A 129 2.63 -5.13 -2.45
N LEU A 130 2.04 -4.21 -1.68
CA LEU A 130 2.10 -2.77 -1.96
C LEU A 130 3.56 -2.26 -1.98
N VAL A 131 4.31 -2.49 -0.92
CA VAL A 131 5.64 -1.87 -0.71
C VAL A 131 6.74 -2.56 -1.52
N LYS A 132 6.74 -3.90 -1.58
CA LYS A 132 7.84 -4.66 -2.19
C LYS A 132 7.60 -5.04 -3.65
N GLU A 133 6.38 -4.92 -4.17
CA GLU A 133 6.06 -5.32 -5.54
C GLU A 133 5.42 -4.17 -6.34
N TYR A 134 4.39 -3.51 -5.81
CA TYR A 134 3.72 -2.41 -6.52
C TYR A 134 4.56 -1.13 -6.62
N VAL A 135 5.23 -0.70 -5.54
CA VAL A 135 6.13 0.48 -5.58
C VAL A 135 7.25 0.34 -6.63
N PRO A 136 7.97 -0.80 -6.74
CA PRO A 136 8.89 -1.02 -7.86
C PRO A 136 8.26 -0.86 -9.25
N GLU A 137 7.03 -1.34 -9.45
CA GLU A 137 6.33 -1.15 -10.74
C GLU A 137 5.98 0.33 -10.98
N ILE A 138 5.56 1.10 -9.97
CA ILE A 138 5.37 2.56 -10.10
C ILE A 138 6.65 3.23 -10.61
N ILE A 139 7.80 2.89 -10.01
CA ILE A 139 9.11 3.46 -10.37
C ILE A 139 9.49 3.06 -11.79
N LYS A 140 9.32 1.79 -12.16
CA LYS A 140 9.60 1.26 -13.50
C LYS A 140 8.74 1.92 -14.58
N HIS A 141 7.48 2.21 -14.27
CA HIS A 141 6.57 2.95 -15.14
C HIS A 141 6.81 4.47 -15.16
N ASN A 142 7.77 4.96 -14.36
CA ASN A 142 8.20 6.36 -14.29
C ASN A 142 7.07 7.35 -13.94
N TYR A 143 6.13 6.95 -13.09
CA TYR A 143 5.11 7.85 -12.58
C TYR A 143 5.73 8.98 -11.74
N GLN A 144 5.23 10.20 -11.93
CA GLN A 144 5.70 11.40 -11.24
C GLN A 144 4.77 11.77 -10.09
N ILE A 145 5.35 11.97 -8.91
CA ILE A 145 4.67 12.29 -7.66
C ILE A 145 5.01 13.73 -7.29
N GLY A 146 4.05 14.65 -7.46
CA GLY A 146 4.31 16.08 -7.26
C GLY A 146 5.37 16.63 -8.22
N GLY A 147 5.57 16.00 -9.38
CA GLY A 147 6.58 16.37 -10.39
C GLY A 147 7.92 15.66 -10.25
N GLU A 148 8.10 14.77 -9.26
CA GLU A 148 9.34 14.04 -9.02
C GLU A 148 9.10 12.52 -8.98
N PRO A 149 10.07 11.68 -9.35
CA PRO A 149 9.97 10.23 -9.17
C PRO A 149 9.75 9.85 -7.70
N LEU A 150 8.99 8.79 -7.46
CA LEU A 150 8.78 8.27 -6.10
C LEU A 150 10.11 7.80 -5.49
N SER A 151 10.59 8.54 -4.50
CA SER A 151 11.91 8.36 -3.89
C SER A 151 11.85 8.01 -2.40
N VAL A 152 10.75 8.34 -1.73
CA VAL A 152 10.56 8.11 -0.29
C VAL A 152 9.16 7.55 -0.02
N LEU A 153 9.10 6.53 0.84
CA LEU A 153 7.88 6.12 1.50
C LEU A 153 7.90 6.56 2.96
N THR A 154 6.78 7.08 3.42
CA THR A 154 6.54 7.41 4.83
C THR A 154 5.35 6.60 5.36
N ALA A 155 5.24 6.52 6.68
CA ALA A 155 4.07 6.01 7.38
C ALA A 155 4.11 6.51 8.82
N ASP A 156 2.96 6.54 9.48
CA ASP A 156 2.91 6.66 10.93
C ASP A 156 1.91 5.69 11.55
N ALA A 157 2.15 5.32 12.80
CA ALA A 157 1.27 4.44 13.55
C ALA A 157 1.28 4.83 15.03
N HIS A 158 0.14 4.67 15.70
CA HIS A 158 0.07 4.74 17.16
C HIS A 158 1.14 3.83 17.76
N THR A 159 1.86 4.30 18.79
CA THR A 159 2.93 3.52 19.42
C THR A 159 2.44 2.20 20.03
N ASP A 160 1.17 2.14 20.41
CA ASP A 160 0.51 0.94 20.96
C ASP A 160 -0.10 0.03 19.86
N ASN A 161 -0.05 0.43 18.58
CA ASN A 161 -0.45 -0.40 17.46
C ASN A 161 0.70 -1.33 17.04
N VAL A 162 1.00 -2.30 17.92
CA VAL A 162 2.09 -3.27 17.76
C VAL A 162 1.99 -4.05 16.44
N ALA A 163 0.76 -4.30 15.95
CA ALA A 163 0.56 -4.99 14.68
C ALA A 163 1.06 -4.16 13.50
N SER A 164 0.64 -2.90 13.40
CA SER A 164 1.10 -2.00 12.32
C SER A 164 2.59 -1.73 12.39
N VAL A 165 3.14 -1.51 13.59
CA VAL A 165 4.59 -1.33 13.79
C VAL A 165 5.37 -2.52 13.21
N LYS A 166 4.98 -3.75 13.55
CA LYS A 166 5.63 -4.96 13.03
C LYS A 166 5.50 -5.12 11.52
N ILE A 167 4.35 -4.74 10.94
CA ILE A 167 4.14 -4.79 9.49
C ILE A 167 5.09 -3.80 8.80
N LEU A 168 5.11 -2.54 9.24
CA LEU A 168 5.94 -1.48 8.64
C LEU A 168 7.43 -1.82 8.71
N GLU A 169 7.92 -2.28 9.87
CA GLU A 169 9.29 -2.76 10.02
C GLU A 169 9.58 -3.99 9.14
N GLY A 170 8.64 -4.94 9.07
CA GLY A 170 8.79 -6.16 8.27
C GLY A 170 8.84 -5.93 6.75
N VAL A 171 8.26 -4.83 6.27
CA VAL A 171 8.39 -4.42 4.86
C VAL A 171 9.61 -3.55 4.58
N GLY A 172 10.34 -3.14 5.62
CA GLY A 172 11.63 -2.44 5.52
C GLY A 172 11.61 -0.97 5.89
N LEU A 173 10.45 -0.41 6.28
CA LEU A 173 10.41 0.96 6.79
C LEU A 173 11.09 1.03 8.16
N LYS A 174 11.86 2.09 8.39
CA LYS A 174 12.60 2.30 9.63
C LYS A 174 11.91 3.36 10.46
N LYS A 175 11.77 3.11 11.76
CA LYS A 175 11.35 4.15 12.71
C LYS A 175 12.39 5.27 12.72
N VAL A 176 11.96 6.49 12.42
CA VAL A 176 12.81 7.70 12.37
C VAL A 176 12.48 8.71 13.45
N ALA A 177 11.28 8.68 14.01
CA ALA A 177 10.88 9.56 15.11
C ALA A 177 9.74 8.96 15.94
N GLU A 178 9.55 9.53 17.13
CA GLU A 178 8.39 9.35 17.99
C GLU A 178 7.90 10.74 18.41
N LYS A 179 6.64 11.07 18.10
CA LYS A 179 6.06 12.39 18.39
C LYS A 179 4.56 12.25 18.62
N ASN A 180 3.96 13.21 19.33
CA ASN A 180 2.51 13.28 19.43
C ASN A 180 1.89 13.79 18.12
N LYS A 181 0.89 13.07 17.63
CA LYS A 181 0.05 13.42 16.47
C LYS A 181 -1.40 13.09 16.83
N TYR A 182 -2.35 13.93 16.46
CA TYR A 182 -3.78 13.71 16.76
C TYR A 182 -4.12 13.46 18.25
N GLY A 183 -3.28 13.93 19.18
CA GLY A 183 -3.46 13.70 20.62
C GLY A 183 -2.85 12.40 21.16
N TYR A 184 -2.21 11.58 20.32
CA TYR A 184 -1.61 10.30 20.71
C TYR A 184 -0.12 10.24 20.34
N PRO A 185 0.69 9.43 21.05
CA PRO A 185 2.06 9.15 20.64
C PRO A 185 2.08 8.26 19.39
N HIS A 186 2.75 8.72 18.34
CA HIS A 186 2.96 7.99 17.09
C HIS A 186 4.44 7.71 16.85
N PHE A 187 4.73 6.52 16.32
CA PHE A 187 5.99 6.26 15.62
C PHE A 187 5.86 6.72 14.18
N PHE A 188 6.88 7.43 13.69
CA PHE A 188 7.02 7.81 12.29
C PHE A 188 8.07 6.94 11.64
N PHE A 189 7.75 6.48 10.43
CA PHE A 189 8.55 5.56 9.65
C PHE A 189 8.94 6.17 8.32
N SER A 190 10.11 5.79 7.81
CA SER A 190 10.56 6.20 6.47
C SER A 190 11.42 5.13 5.82
N MET A 191 11.37 5.08 4.49
CA MET A 191 12.24 4.26 3.64
C MET A 191 12.53 4.98 2.32
N LYS A 192 13.78 4.93 1.86
CA LYS A 192 14.10 5.34 0.48
C LYS A 192 13.72 4.22 -0.46
N THR A 193 13.05 4.52 -1.57
CA THR A 193 12.65 3.49 -2.54
C THR A 193 13.85 2.80 -3.19
N ALA A 194 15.00 3.47 -3.26
CA ALA A 194 16.26 2.85 -3.67
C ALA A 194 16.67 1.63 -2.82
N ASP A 195 16.23 1.55 -1.55
CA ASP A 195 16.51 0.40 -0.67
C ASP A 195 15.69 -0.85 -1.03
N LEU A 196 14.61 -0.70 -1.81
CA LEU A 196 13.81 -1.81 -2.36
C LEU A 196 14.53 -2.50 -3.53
N VAL A 197 15.26 -1.72 -4.31
CA VAL A 197 15.99 -2.16 -5.50
C VAL A 197 17.41 -2.51 -5.10
N LYS A 198 17.60 -3.60 -4.32
CA LYS A 198 18.94 -4.17 -4.24
C LYS A 198 19.26 -4.80 -5.61
N PRO A 199 20.39 -4.47 -6.26
CA PRO A 199 20.79 -5.16 -7.46
C PRO A 199 20.94 -6.64 -7.11
N THR A 200 20.19 -7.50 -7.80
CA THR A 200 20.49 -8.93 -7.84
C THR A 200 21.88 -9.03 -8.45
N ILE A 201 22.91 -9.19 -7.62
CA ILE A 201 24.19 -9.69 -8.09
C ILE A 201 23.89 -11.13 -8.53
N SER A 202 23.60 -11.32 -9.81
CA SER A 202 23.70 -12.63 -10.42
C SER A 202 25.13 -13.07 -10.22
N ALA A 203 25.35 -14.08 -9.38
CA ALA A 203 26.61 -14.77 -9.34
C ALA A 203 26.87 -15.31 -10.75
N GLU A 204 27.71 -14.61 -11.52
CA GLU A 204 28.37 -15.21 -12.67
C GLU A 204 29.10 -16.43 -12.14
N LYS A 205 28.56 -17.61 -12.45
CA LYS A 205 29.30 -18.85 -12.27
C LYS A 205 30.47 -18.77 -13.23
N ASP A 206 31.66 -18.59 -12.67
CA ASP A 206 32.92 -18.74 -13.37
C ASP A 206 32.87 -19.99 -14.26
N PHE A 207 32.91 -19.74 -15.55
CA PHE A 207 33.10 -20.72 -16.59
C PHE A 207 34.50 -21.30 -16.43
N GLN A 208 34.61 -22.54 -15.95
CA GLN A 208 35.85 -23.31 -15.99
C GLN A 208 36.01 -23.93 -17.38
N PRO A 209 37.01 -23.55 -18.19
CA PRO A 209 37.26 -24.22 -19.45
C PRO A 209 37.89 -25.60 -19.18
N THR A 210 37.10 -26.66 -19.33
CA THR A 210 37.63 -28.00 -19.58
C THR A 210 38.30 -28.06 -20.94
N ARG A 211 39.61 -28.34 -21.00
CA ARG A 211 40.33 -29.13 -22.02
C ARG A 211 41.75 -29.37 -21.50
N LEU A 212 42.47 -30.45 -21.78
CA LEU A 212 42.24 -31.83 -22.22
C LEU A 212 43.64 -32.47 -22.03
N SER A 213 43.67 -33.74 -21.69
CA SER A 213 44.88 -34.56 -21.65
C SER A 213 45.69 -34.52 -22.95
N ALA A 214 47.00 -34.37 -22.83
CA ALA A 214 48.03 -35.01 -23.65
C ALA A 214 49.26 -35.27 -22.77
#